data_AF-A0A7X5WXG0-F1
#
_entry.id   AF-A0A7X5WXG0-F1
#
_cell.length_a   1.000
_cell.length_b   1.000
_cell.length_c   1.000
_cell.angle_alpha   90.00
_cell.angle_beta   90.00
_cell.angle_gamma   90.00
#
_symmetry.space_group_name_H-M   'P 1'
#
loop_
_entity.id
_entity.type
_entity.pdbx_description
1 polymer ?
#
loop_
_entity_poly.entity_id
_entity_poly.type
_entity_poly.pdbx_seq_one_letter_code
_entity_poly.pdbx_strand_id
1 'polypeptide(L)'
;MDGDRSPETGTDESDALVLESLDLVGAIVRELSARFPAHVDRGELWGAGALGLVEAARRFDPGTGVPFRRYAAIRIRGAVLDQTRRADWATRS
;
A
#
# COMPACT_ATOMS: atom_id res chain seq x y z
N MET A 1 -5.30 -30.43 -26.28
CA MET A 1 -4.97 -30.35 -24.83
C MET A 1 -5.15 -28.90 -24.50
N ASP A 2 -6.40 -28.51 -24.36
CA ASP A 2 -6.83 -27.11 -24.36
C ASP A 2 -7.19 -26.81 -22.92
N GLY A 3 -6.16 -26.37 -22.19
CA GLY A 3 -6.29 -25.96 -20.80
C GLY A 3 -7.10 -24.68 -20.73
N ASP A 4 -8.36 -24.84 -20.35
CA ASP A 4 -9.22 -23.88 -19.65
C ASP A 4 -8.42 -22.82 -18.86
N ARG A 5 -8.17 -21.67 -19.50
CA ARG A 5 -7.89 -20.42 -18.77
C ARG A 5 -9.21 -19.69 -18.61
N SER A 6 -9.92 -20.07 -17.56
CA SER A 6 -10.96 -19.22 -16.98
C SER A 6 -10.35 -17.86 -16.58
N PRO A 7 -11.11 -16.75 -16.67
CA PRO A 7 -10.57 -15.40 -16.53
C PRO A 7 -10.12 -15.10 -15.09
N GLU A 8 -8.81 -14.93 -14.90
CA GLU A 8 -8.17 -14.45 -13.65
C GLU A 8 -8.26 -12.91 -13.52
N THR A 9 -9.22 -12.28 -14.21
CA THR A 9 -9.33 -10.83 -14.44
C THR A 9 -9.21 -9.96 -13.19
N GLY A 10 -9.67 -10.44 -12.03
CA GLY A 10 -9.57 -9.70 -10.77
C GLY A 10 -8.14 -9.52 -10.26
N THR A 11 -7.24 -10.46 -10.55
CA THR A 11 -5.81 -10.36 -10.21
C THR A 11 -5.10 -9.41 -11.17
N ASP A 12 -5.37 -9.52 -12.48
CA ASP A 12 -4.76 -8.66 -13.49
C ASP A 12 -5.15 -7.17 -13.32
N GLU A 13 -6.43 -6.89 -13.00
CA GLU A 13 -6.90 -5.51 -12.74
C GLU A 13 -6.28 -4.94 -11.45
N SER A 14 -6.21 -5.75 -10.39
CA SER A 14 -5.54 -5.35 -9.16
C SER A 14 -4.07 -5.03 -9.39
N ASP A 15 -3.37 -5.86 -10.16
CA ASP A 15 -1.95 -5.67 -10.46
C ASP A 15 -1.72 -4.40 -11.29
N ALA A 16 -2.59 -4.11 -12.26
CA ALA A 16 -2.55 -2.85 -13.00
C ALA A 16 -2.72 -1.63 -12.07
N LEU A 17 -3.72 -1.66 -11.18
CA LEU A 17 -3.94 -0.58 -10.19
C LEU A 17 -2.72 -0.37 -9.29
N VAL A 18 -2.05 -1.45 -8.87
CA VAL A 18 -0.82 -1.38 -8.08
C VAL A 18 0.28 -0.68 -8.89
N LEU A 19 0.57 -1.17 -10.09
CA LEU A 19 1.65 -0.67 -10.94
C LEU A 19 1.47 0.82 -11.27
N GLU A 20 0.25 1.23 -11.61
CA GLU A 20 -0.10 2.63 -11.91
C GLU A 20 -0.01 3.58 -10.71
N SER A 21 -0.01 3.03 -9.49
CA SER A 21 -0.04 3.80 -8.24
C SER A 21 1.23 3.63 -7.39
N LEU A 22 2.27 2.97 -7.89
CA LEU A 22 3.53 2.78 -7.14
C LEU A 22 4.17 4.11 -6.70
N ASP A 23 4.05 5.15 -7.51
CA ASP A 23 4.58 6.48 -7.21
C ASP A 23 3.93 7.10 -5.96
N LEU A 24 2.67 6.74 -5.68
CA LEU A 24 1.91 7.19 -4.51
C LEU A 24 2.54 6.69 -3.20
N VAL A 25 3.08 5.47 -3.18
CA VAL A 25 3.79 4.92 -2.01
C VAL A 25 4.99 5.80 -1.68
N GLY A 26 5.81 6.11 -2.68
CA GLY A 26 6.97 6.97 -2.50
C GLY A 26 6.61 8.37 -2.02
N ALA A 27 5.54 8.97 -2.57
CA ALA A 27 5.08 10.28 -2.15
C ALA A 27 4.65 10.31 -0.67
N ILE A 28 3.84 9.34 -0.25
CA ILE A 28 3.34 9.24 1.12
C ILE A 28 4.47 8.94 2.11
N VAL A 29 5.38 8.01 1.77
CA VAL A 29 6.51 7.69 2.63
C VAL A 29 7.42 8.90 2.80
N ARG A 30 7.68 9.67 1.74
CA ARG A 30 8.43 10.92 1.84
C ARG A 30 7.74 11.93 2.77
N GLU A 31 6.44 12.14 2.59
CA GLU A 31 5.62 13.03 3.43
C GLU A 31 5.66 12.63 4.91
N LEU A 32 5.46 11.35 5.22
CA LEU A 32 5.39 10.86 6.60
C LEU A 32 6.78 10.74 7.25
N SER A 33 7.81 10.35 6.49
CA SER A 33 9.18 10.19 7.01
C SER A 33 9.75 11.46 7.62
N ALA A 34 9.30 12.64 7.18
CA ALA A 34 9.71 13.92 7.76
C ALA A 34 9.26 14.11 9.22
N ARG A 35 8.30 13.31 9.70
CA ARG A 35 7.71 13.38 11.04
C ARG A 35 8.20 12.28 11.98
N PHE A 36 9.01 11.35 11.48
CA PHE A 36 9.49 10.21 12.26
C PHE A 36 10.92 10.40 12.75
N PRO A 37 11.31 9.73 13.87
CA PRO A 37 12.69 9.73 14.34
C PRO A 37 13.67 9.18 13.29
N ALA A 38 14.93 9.60 13.38
CA ALA A 38 15.99 9.19 12.44
C ALA A 38 16.30 7.68 12.43
N HIS A 39 15.91 6.94 13.49
CA HIS A 39 16.10 5.50 13.57
C HIS A 39 15.05 4.69 12.77
N VAL A 40 14.02 5.34 12.22
CA VAL A 40 13.01 4.65 11.41
C VAL A 40 13.55 4.46 9.99
N ASP A 41 13.66 3.19 9.58
CA ASP A 41 14.15 2.83 8.26
C ASP A 41 13.13 3.19 7.16
N ARG A 42 13.56 3.93 6.14
CA ARG A 42 12.67 4.37 5.05
C ARG A 42 12.26 3.23 4.12
N GLY A 43 13.10 2.21 3.96
CA GLY A 43 12.78 0.98 3.23
C GLY A 43 11.68 0.19 3.91
N GLU A 44 11.71 0.08 5.23
CA GLU A 44 10.64 -0.53 6.03
C GLU A 44 9.30 0.21 5.87
N LEU A 45 9.33 1.55 5.92
CA LEU A 45 8.13 2.37 5.65
C LEU A 45 7.62 2.16 4.22
N TRP A 46 8.53 2.08 3.24
CA TRP A 46 8.16 1.82 1.86
C TRP A 46 7.54 0.43 1.68
N GLY A 47 8.11 -0.60 2.28
CA GLY A 47 7.58 -1.97 2.26
C GLY A 47 6.18 -2.05 2.87
N ALA A 48 5.97 -1.40 4.03
CA ALA A 48 4.66 -1.31 4.67
C ALA A 48 3.64 -0.57 3.77
N GLY A 49 4.05 0.54 3.16
CA GLY A 49 3.22 1.30 2.23
C GLY A 49 2.86 0.50 0.96
N ALA A 50 3.81 -0.23 0.40
CA ALA A 50 3.61 -1.09 -0.77
C ALA A 50 2.63 -2.23 -0.48
N LEU A 51 2.74 -2.88 0.69
CA LEU A 51 1.76 -3.87 1.12
C LEU A 51 0.36 -3.27 1.26
N GLY A 52 0.26 -2.07 1.86
CA GLY A 52 -1.00 -1.34 1.97
C GLY A 52 -1.63 -0.99 0.61
N LEU A 53 -0.82 -0.71 -0.41
CA LEU A 53 -1.28 -0.48 -1.79
C LEU A 53 -1.82 -1.78 -2.42
N VAL A 54 -1.10 -2.89 -2.30
CA VAL A 54 -1.54 -4.20 -2.81
C VAL A 54 -2.88 -4.60 -2.17
N GLU A 55 -3.00 -4.44 -0.85
CA GLU A 55 -4.26 -4.71 -0.15
C GLU A 55 -5.39 -3.79 -0.57
N ALA A 56 -5.09 -2.53 -0.91
CA ALA A 56 -6.05 -1.58 -1.40
C ALA A 56 -6.56 -1.99 -2.79
N ALA A 57 -5.67 -2.36 -3.71
CA ALA A 57 -6.05 -2.81 -5.05
C ALA A 57 -7.01 -4.01 -4.99
N ARG A 58 -6.68 -5.01 -4.17
CA ARG A 58 -7.51 -6.23 -3.99
C ARG A 58 -8.88 -5.99 -3.37
N ARG A 59 -9.08 -4.87 -2.68
CA ARG A 59 -10.33 -4.52 -1.96
C ARG A 59 -11.05 -3.34 -2.57
N PHE A 60 -10.53 -2.80 -3.68
CA PHE A 60 -11.10 -1.64 -4.31
C PHE A 60 -12.42 -2.01 -4.99
N ASP A 61 -13.43 -1.17 -4.79
CA ASP A 61 -14.70 -1.26 -5.48
C ASP A 61 -14.94 0.03 -6.28
N PRO A 62 -14.86 -0.02 -7.63
CA PRO A 62 -15.15 1.12 -8.49
C PRO A 62 -16.56 1.68 -8.33
N GLY A 63 -17.52 0.85 -7.87
CA GLY A 63 -18.92 1.24 -7.65
C GLY A 63 -19.12 2.25 -6.52
N THR A 64 -18.11 2.45 -5.67
CA THR A 64 -18.14 3.45 -4.58
C THR A 64 -18.07 4.90 -5.07
N GLY A 65 -17.69 5.13 -6.33
CA GLY A 65 -17.50 6.47 -6.89
C GLY A 65 -16.25 7.21 -6.37
N VAL A 66 -15.41 6.54 -5.58
CA VAL A 66 -14.16 7.09 -5.06
C VAL A 66 -13.01 6.68 -5.99
N PRO A 67 -12.19 7.63 -6.50
CA PRO A 67 -11.04 7.28 -7.31
C PRO A 67 -10.05 6.39 -6.55
N PHE A 68 -9.51 5.36 -7.21
CA PHE A 68 -8.60 4.39 -6.58
C PHE A 68 -7.45 5.05 -5.83
N ARG A 69 -6.75 6.02 -6.45
CA ARG A 69 -5.63 6.73 -5.80
C ARG A 69 -6.03 7.40 -4.49
N ARG A 70 -7.25 7.92 -4.36
CA ARG A 70 -7.77 8.51 -3.10
C ARG A 70 -7.98 7.42 -2.04
N TYR A 71 -8.59 6.30 -2.43
CA TYR A 71 -8.79 5.15 -1.54
C TYR A 71 -7.45 4.55 -1.08
N ALA A 72 -6.55 4.25 -2.02
CA ALA A 72 -5.21 3.72 -1.75
C ALA A 72 -4.39 4.64 -0.85
N ALA A 73 -4.48 5.96 -1.04
CA ALA A 73 -3.74 6.93 -0.21
C ALA A 73 -4.09 6.84 1.28
N ILE A 74 -5.33 6.48 1.63
CA ILE A 74 -5.75 6.26 3.03
C ILE A 74 -5.15 4.95 3.56
N ARG A 75 -5.22 3.88 2.76
CA ARG A 75 -4.71 2.54 3.11
C ARG A 75 -3.19 2.54 3.31
N ILE A 76 -2.45 3.16 2.39
CA ILE A 76 -0.98 3.30 2.45
C ILE A 76 -0.57 4.05 3.72
N ARG A 77 -1.18 5.22 4.01
CA ARG A 77 -0.89 5.98 5.23
C ARG A 77 -1.13 5.15 6.50
N GLY A 78 -2.24 4.41 6.53
CA GLY A 78 -2.56 3.50 7.64
C GLY A 78 -1.48 2.44 7.87
N ALA A 79 -1.02 1.79 6.80
CA ALA A 79 0.02 0.76 6.87
C ALA A 79 1.37 1.32 7.35
N VAL A 80 1.79 2.48 6.83
CA VAL A 80 3.03 3.15 7.25
C VAL A 80 2.98 3.55 8.74
N LEU A 81 1.86 4.12 9.20
CA LEU A 81 1.68 4.50 10.60
C LEU A 81 1.60 3.29 11.54
N ASP A 82 1.09 2.17 11.07
CA ASP A 82 1.08 0.92 11.84
C ASP A 82 2.48 0.37 12.02
N GLN A 83 3.31 0.40 10.97
CA GLN A 83 4.70 -0.04 11.05
C GLN A 83 5.52 0.77 12.07
N THR A 84 5.34 2.09 12.15
CA THR A 84 6.06 2.89 13.15
C THR A 84 5.63 2.59 14.58
N ARG A 85 4.32 2.38 14.82
CA ARG A 85 3.85 1.89 16.12
C ARG A 85 4.50 0.56 16.49
N ARG A 86 4.72 -0.31 15.48
CA ARG A 86 5.42 -1.58 15.64
C ARG A 86 6.94 -1.45 15.86
N ALA A 87 7.57 -0.35 15.50
CA ALA A 87 8.97 -0.11 15.85
C ALA A 87 9.08 0.43 17.30
N ASP A 88 8.15 1.31 17.69
CA ASP A 88 8.17 1.98 18.99
C ASP A 88 7.89 1.05 20.18
N TRP A 89 6.94 0.10 20.08
CA TRP A 89 6.65 -0.87 21.17
C TRP A 89 7.78 -1.88 21.40
N ALA A 90 8.53 -2.24 20.34
CA ALA A 90 9.62 -3.20 20.41
C ALA A 90 10.86 -2.64 21.14
N THR A 91 11.02 -1.32 21.16
CA THR A 91 12.12 -0.64 21.88
C THR A 91 11.84 -0.45 23.38
N ARG A 92 10.59 -0.68 23.83
CA ARG A 92 10.15 -0.44 25.22
C ARG A 92 9.87 -1.71 26.03
N SER A 93 10.17 -2.90 25.52
CA SER A 93 10.02 -4.20 26.20
C SER A 93 11.36 -4.80 26.55
#